data_AF-A0AB34KCG5-F1
#
_entry.id   AF-A0AB34KCG5-F1
#
_cell.length_a   1.000
_cell.length_b   1.000
_cell.length_c   1.000
_cell.angle_alpha   90.00
_cell.angle_beta   90.00
_cell.angle_gamma   90.00
#
_symmetry.space_group_name_H-M   'P 1'
#
loop_
_entity.id
_entity.type
_entity.pdbx_description
1 polymer ?
#
loop_
_entity_poly.entity_id
_entity_poly.type
_entity_poly.pdbx_seq_one_letter_code
_entity_poly.pdbx_strand_id
1 'polypeptide(L)'
;MMLWIFLPITLVVTPGLAPVNRLSGKNARTSVLDVFAISNIAPGQVASKLWTHWALGVLVVVWVCYVVHCEALAFVEAKQEYARSEHYRSQSRATTILVGNIPEAFLTEDKLRDAFDVFPGGVRDVYINRNDSNLTAKLAAREKLVTALETAQTKLIAARVSDVAATRGSQGSGNLSQRSGHALGAVCGKDQGRKSCAGPQTMPKTNR
;
A
#
# COMPACT_ATOMS: atom_id res chain seq x y z
N MET A 1 -15.67 1.26 -7.95
CA MET A 1 -15.85 -0.16 -7.56
C MET A 1 -16.83 -0.40 -6.40
N MET A 2 -16.46 -0.34 -5.10
CA MET A 2 -17.33 -0.86 -4.01
C MET A 2 -18.75 -0.24 -3.97
N LEU A 3 -18.88 1.09 -3.95
CA LEU A 3 -20.21 1.74 -3.90
C LEU A 3 -21.08 1.43 -5.13
N TRP A 4 -20.45 1.38 -6.31
CA TRP A 4 -21.12 1.08 -7.58
C TRP A 4 -21.64 -0.35 -7.68
N ILE A 5 -21.07 -1.28 -6.91
CA ILE A 5 -21.55 -2.66 -6.81
C ILE A 5 -22.65 -2.75 -5.75
N PHE A 6 -22.42 -2.25 -4.53
CA PHE A 6 -23.33 -2.47 -3.40
C PHE A 6 -24.65 -1.69 -3.49
N LEU A 7 -24.64 -0.48 -4.05
CA LEU A 7 -25.82 0.38 -4.11
C LEU A 7 -26.92 -0.19 -5.03
N PRO A 8 -26.65 -0.55 -6.30
CA PRO A 8 -27.68 -1.15 -7.16
C PRO A 8 -28.11 -2.53 -6.67
N ILE A 9 -27.19 -3.34 -6.13
CA ILE A 9 -27.54 -4.65 -5.58
C ILE A 9 -28.52 -4.49 -4.41
N THR A 10 -28.25 -3.60 -3.47
CA THR A 10 -29.15 -3.36 -2.33
C THR A 10 -30.50 -2.84 -2.81
N LEU A 11 -30.51 -1.95 -3.81
CA LEU A 11 -31.72 -1.39 -4.39
C LEU A 11 -32.54 -2.42 -5.20
N VAL A 12 -31.93 -3.46 -5.75
CA VAL A 12 -32.63 -4.50 -6.53
C VAL A 12 -33.05 -5.67 -5.64
N VAL A 13 -32.17 -6.13 -4.75
CA VAL A 13 -32.38 -7.29 -3.88
C VAL A 13 -33.44 -6.99 -2.82
N THR A 14 -33.41 -5.81 -2.18
CA THR A 14 -34.36 -5.47 -1.10
C THR A 14 -35.82 -5.43 -1.59
N PRO A 15 -36.19 -4.66 -2.62
CA PRO A 15 -37.56 -4.67 -3.15
C PRO A 15 -37.87 -5.91 -3.99
N GLY A 16 -36.87 -6.69 -4.43
CA GLY A 16 -37.09 -7.99 -5.06
C GLY A 16 -37.54 -9.06 -4.05
N LEU A 17 -36.87 -9.15 -2.89
CA LEU A 17 -37.17 -10.16 -1.87
C LEU A 17 -38.34 -9.77 -0.96
N ALA A 18 -38.49 -8.48 -0.62
CA ALA A 18 -39.52 -8.03 0.33
C ALA A 18 -40.97 -8.40 -0.05
N PRO A 19 -41.47 -8.12 -1.26
CA PRO A 19 -42.83 -8.49 -1.66
C PRO A 19 -42.96 -9.99 -1.90
N VAL A 20 -41.94 -10.62 -2.49
CA VAL A 20 -41.95 -12.06 -2.78
C VAL A 20 -42.06 -12.87 -1.50
N ASN A 21 -41.39 -12.48 -0.42
CA ASN A 21 -41.43 -13.23 0.84
C ASN A 21 -42.59 -12.82 1.78
N ARG A 22 -43.09 -11.58 1.70
CA ARG A 22 -44.30 -11.15 2.45
C ARG A 22 -45.58 -11.82 1.97
N LEU A 23 -45.73 -12.05 0.67
CA LEU A 23 -46.97 -12.60 0.08
C LEU A 23 -47.17 -14.10 0.33
N SER A 24 -46.21 -14.80 0.95
CA SER A 24 -46.27 -16.27 1.18
C SER A 24 -46.38 -16.68 2.64
N GLY A 25 -46.58 -15.73 3.56
CA GLY A 25 -46.51 -15.97 4.99
C GLY A 25 -47.37 -17.15 5.46
N LYS A 26 -46.71 -18.13 6.09
CA LYS A 26 -47.35 -19.31 6.70
C LYS A 26 -48.07 -18.97 8.02
N ASN A 27 -47.74 -17.85 8.67
CA ASN A 27 -48.32 -17.44 9.97
C ASN A 27 -48.35 -15.90 10.14
N ALA A 28 -49.40 -15.37 10.79
CA ALA A 28 -49.59 -13.94 11.08
C ALA A 28 -48.78 -13.40 12.29
N ARG A 29 -47.89 -14.21 12.90
CA ARG A 29 -47.15 -13.91 14.14
C ARG A 29 -45.63 -14.13 14.01
N THR A 30 -45.04 -13.77 12.87
CA THR A 30 -43.58 -13.87 12.66
C THR A 30 -42.88 -12.55 12.94
N SER A 31 -41.65 -12.61 13.46
CA SER A 31 -40.81 -11.43 13.66
C SER A 31 -40.52 -10.72 12.32
N VAL A 32 -40.26 -9.41 12.35
CA VAL A 32 -39.95 -8.63 11.14
C VAL A 32 -38.76 -9.21 10.36
N LEU A 33 -37.83 -9.86 11.05
CA LEU A 33 -36.66 -10.48 10.44
C LEU A 33 -36.99 -11.82 9.78
N ASP A 34 -37.86 -12.64 10.39
CA ASP A 34 -38.28 -13.93 9.84
C ASP A 34 -39.07 -13.79 8.53
N VAL A 35 -39.67 -12.61 8.31
CA VAL A 35 -40.39 -12.28 7.08
C VAL A 35 -39.46 -12.18 5.85
N PHE A 36 -38.14 -12.10 6.01
CA PHE A 36 -37.17 -12.12 4.90
C PHE A 36 -36.46 -13.46 4.72
N ALA A 37 -36.65 -14.41 5.63
CA ALA A 37 -35.99 -15.70 5.57
C ALA A 37 -36.65 -16.64 4.53
N ILE A 38 -35.83 -17.43 3.85
CA ILE A 38 -36.28 -18.48 2.90
C ILE A 38 -37.12 -19.57 3.58
N SER A 39 -37.12 -19.63 4.92
CA SER A 39 -37.94 -20.54 5.71
C SER A 39 -39.42 -20.15 5.76
N ASN A 40 -39.79 -18.92 5.37
CA ASN A 40 -41.17 -18.42 5.39
C ASN A 40 -41.96 -18.69 4.09
N ILE A 41 -41.82 -19.88 3.51
CA ILE A 41 -42.47 -20.25 2.24
C ILE A 41 -43.59 -21.27 2.48
N ALA A 42 -44.79 -20.99 1.99
CA ALA A 42 -45.94 -21.90 2.05
C ALA A 42 -45.75 -23.12 1.12
N PRO A 43 -46.15 -24.34 1.53
CA PRO A 43 -45.87 -25.59 0.81
C PRO A 43 -46.46 -25.64 -0.62
N GLY A 44 -47.48 -24.85 -0.93
CA GLY A 44 -48.08 -24.78 -2.28
C GLY A 44 -47.38 -23.85 -3.27
N GLN A 45 -46.42 -23.02 -2.85
CA GLN A 45 -45.75 -22.03 -3.72
C GLN A 45 -44.22 -22.12 -3.69
N VAL A 46 -43.67 -23.25 -3.23
CA VAL A 46 -42.22 -23.42 -3.06
C VAL A 46 -41.48 -23.38 -4.40
N ALA A 47 -42.01 -24.06 -5.43
CA ALA A 47 -41.32 -24.22 -6.71
C ALA A 47 -41.13 -22.90 -7.47
N SER A 48 -42.16 -22.06 -7.56
CA SER A 48 -42.09 -20.80 -8.31
C SER A 48 -41.16 -19.78 -7.65
N LYS A 49 -41.09 -19.78 -6.31
CA LYS A 49 -40.29 -18.81 -5.53
C LYS A 49 -38.82 -19.16 -5.47
N LEU A 50 -38.48 -20.45 -5.37
CA LEU A 50 -37.08 -20.89 -5.48
C LEU A 50 -36.50 -20.54 -6.85
N TRP A 51 -37.30 -20.64 -7.91
CA TRP A 51 -36.93 -20.14 -9.24
C TRP A 51 -36.72 -18.62 -9.28
N THR A 52 -37.55 -17.84 -8.59
CA THR A 52 -37.35 -16.39 -8.46
C THR A 52 -36.03 -16.06 -7.75
N HIS A 53 -35.73 -16.73 -6.64
CA HIS A 53 -34.46 -16.53 -5.93
C HIS A 53 -33.25 -16.92 -6.77
N TRP A 54 -33.34 -18.02 -7.51
CA TRP A 54 -32.29 -18.46 -8.42
C TRP A 54 -32.07 -17.47 -9.56
N ALA A 55 -33.13 -17.04 -10.25
CA ALA A 55 -33.05 -16.07 -11.34
C ALA A 55 -32.50 -14.72 -10.87
N LEU A 56 -32.93 -14.25 -9.69
CA LEU A 56 -32.40 -13.03 -9.09
C LEU A 56 -30.92 -13.15 -8.72
N GLY A 57 -30.51 -14.32 -8.20
CA GLY A 57 -29.11 -14.62 -7.91
C GLY A 57 -28.23 -14.58 -9.16
N VAL A 58 -28.68 -15.21 -10.24
CA VAL A 58 -27.98 -15.17 -11.54
C VAL A 58 -27.86 -13.74 -12.07
N LEU A 59 -28.92 -12.94 -11.98
CA LEU A 59 -28.90 -11.54 -12.39
C LEU A 59 -27.85 -10.73 -11.60
N VAL A 60 -27.81 -10.90 -10.27
CA VAL A 60 -26.82 -10.23 -9.42
C VAL A 60 -25.39 -10.65 -9.78
N VAL A 61 -25.16 -11.95 -10.04
CA VAL A 61 -23.84 -12.43 -10.46
C VAL A 61 -23.43 -11.82 -11.80
N VAL A 62 -24.31 -11.83 -12.81
CA VAL A 62 -24.05 -11.21 -14.11
C VAL A 62 -23.75 -9.72 -13.96
N TRP A 63 -24.51 -9.00 -13.12
CA TRP A 63 -24.28 -7.59 -12.84
C TRP A 63 -22.90 -7.33 -12.21
N VAL A 64 -22.53 -8.10 -11.19
CA VAL A 64 -21.22 -7.97 -10.53
C VAL A 64 -20.10 -8.24 -11.54
N CYS A 65 -20.21 -9.32 -12.32
CA CYS A 65 -19.24 -9.64 -13.36
C CYS A 65 -19.11 -8.51 -14.40
N TYR A 66 -20.23 -7.90 -14.81
CA TYR A 66 -20.23 -6.77 -15.74
C TYR A 66 -19.50 -5.55 -15.15
N VAL A 67 -19.82 -5.13 -13.92
CA VAL A 67 -19.18 -3.97 -13.28
C VAL A 67 -17.68 -4.21 -13.06
N VAL A 68 -17.29 -5.43 -12.64
CA VAL A 68 -15.87 -5.81 -12.51
C VAL A 68 -15.15 -5.73 -13.86
N HIS A 69 -15.79 -6.19 -14.94
CA HIS A 69 -15.20 -6.14 -16.27
C HIS A 69 -15.00 -4.70 -16.76
N CYS A 70 -16.00 -3.83 -16.62
CA CYS A 70 -15.88 -2.42 -17.01
C CYS A 70 -14.76 -1.69 -16.27
N GLU A 71 -14.62 -1.91 -14.96
CA GLU A 71 -13.57 -1.27 -14.17
C GLU A 71 -12.20 -1.87 -14.44
N ALA A 72 -12.12 -3.16 -14.78
CA ALA A 72 -10.88 -3.78 -15.25
C ALA A 72 -10.39 -3.15 -16.57
N LEU A 73 -11.31 -2.86 -17.50
CA LEU A 73 -10.98 -2.15 -18.74
C LEU A 73 -10.51 -0.71 -18.44
N ALA A 74 -11.24 0.02 -17.62
CA ALA A 74 -10.85 1.38 -17.21
C ALA A 74 -9.47 1.40 -16.52
N PHE A 75 -9.15 0.37 -15.73
CA PHE A 75 -7.84 0.22 -15.12
C PHE A 75 -6.73 -0.02 -16.15
N VAL A 76 -6.99 -0.85 -17.16
CA VAL A 76 -6.04 -1.11 -18.25
C VAL A 76 -5.80 0.18 -19.05
N GLU A 77 -6.84 0.93 -19.38
CA GLU A 77 -6.74 2.21 -20.08
C GLU A 77 -5.93 3.23 -19.26
N ALA A 78 -6.23 3.38 -17.97
CA ALA A 78 -5.48 4.27 -17.09
C ALA A 78 -4.01 3.87 -16.96
N LYS A 79 -3.72 2.57 -16.92
CA LYS A 79 -2.35 2.03 -16.93
C LYS A 79 -1.61 2.33 -18.23
N GLN A 80 -2.28 2.16 -19.36
CA GLN A 80 -1.71 2.45 -20.67
C GLN A 80 -1.42 3.93 -20.83
N GLU A 81 -2.33 4.79 -20.37
CA GLU A 81 -2.13 6.24 -20.39
C GLU A 81 -0.96 6.66 -19.51
N TYR A 82 -0.85 6.09 -18.30
CA TYR A 82 0.31 6.30 -17.44
C TYR A 82 1.62 5.87 -18.12
N ALA A 83 1.65 4.71 -18.77
CA ALA A 83 2.83 4.21 -19.48
C ALA A 83 3.18 5.03 -20.74
N ARG A 84 2.18 5.65 -21.37
CA ARG A 84 2.37 6.54 -22.55
C ARG A 84 2.85 7.93 -22.16
N SER A 85 2.60 8.37 -20.92
CA SER A 85 3.00 9.71 -20.45
C SER A 85 4.51 9.97 -20.64
N GLU A 86 4.85 11.19 -21.05
CA GLU A 86 6.23 11.60 -21.36
C GLU A 86 7.16 11.52 -20.14
N HIS A 87 6.61 11.76 -18.95
CA HIS A 87 7.38 11.69 -17.71
C HIS A 87 7.84 10.25 -17.41
N TYR A 88 7.01 9.25 -17.68
CA TYR A 88 7.41 7.84 -17.52
C TYR A 88 8.37 7.39 -18.63
N ARG A 89 8.16 7.82 -19.87
CA ARG A 89 9.01 7.48 -21.03
C ARG A 89 10.43 8.04 -20.93
N SER A 90 10.61 9.21 -20.31
CA SER A 90 11.93 9.82 -20.07
C SER A 90 12.65 9.27 -18.84
N GLN A 91 11.96 8.49 -18.00
CA GLN A 91 12.57 7.83 -16.86
C GLN A 91 13.55 6.75 -17.34
N SER A 92 14.75 6.72 -16.76
CA SER A 92 15.75 5.68 -17.03
C SER A 92 15.18 4.26 -16.92
N ARG A 93 14.25 4.02 -16.00
CA ARG A 93 13.60 2.72 -15.77
C ARG A 93 12.78 2.20 -16.95
N ALA A 94 12.27 3.07 -17.82
CA ALA A 94 11.50 2.68 -19.00
C ALA A 94 12.40 2.34 -20.21
N THR A 95 13.69 2.66 -20.13
CA THR A 95 14.65 2.56 -21.23
C THR A 95 15.89 1.71 -20.90
N THR A 96 15.96 1.15 -19.69
CA THR A 96 16.98 0.18 -19.28
C THR A 96 16.41 -1.23 -19.34
N ILE A 97 17.05 -2.13 -20.07
CA ILE A 97 16.73 -3.56 -20.09
C ILE A 97 17.80 -4.34 -19.30
N LEU A 98 17.36 -5.35 -18.56
CA LEU A 98 18.26 -6.29 -17.90
C LEU A 98 18.33 -7.57 -18.74
N VAL A 99 19.53 -7.87 -19.24
CA VAL A 99 19.77 -9.08 -20.04
C VAL A 99 20.52 -10.08 -19.17
N GLY A 100 19.94 -11.27 -19.01
CA GLY A 100 20.54 -12.38 -18.26
C GLY A 100 21.22 -13.40 -19.18
N ASN A 101 22.08 -14.25 -18.60
CA ASN A 101 22.73 -15.39 -19.27
C ASN A 101 23.49 -15.04 -20.56
N ILE A 102 24.34 -14.02 -20.49
CA ILE A 102 25.22 -13.67 -21.61
C ILE A 102 26.46 -14.59 -21.55
N PRO A 103 26.83 -15.27 -22.66
CA PRO A 103 28.06 -16.05 -22.72
C PRO A 103 29.29 -15.17 -22.48
N GLU A 104 30.32 -15.70 -21.81
CA GLU A 104 31.53 -14.94 -21.42
C GLU A 104 32.25 -14.29 -22.62
N ALA A 105 32.10 -14.87 -23.82
CA ALA A 105 32.66 -14.33 -25.05
C ALA A 105 32.15 -12.91 -25.40
N PHE A 106 30.97 -12.53 -24.89
CA PHE A 106 30.30 -11.25 -25.12
C PHE A 106 30.26 -10.34 -23.88
N LEU A 107 30.98 -10.68 -22.81
CA LEU A 107 31.03 -9.90 -21.56
C LEU A 107 32.00 -8.71 -21.64
N THR A 108 32.11 -8.07 -22.79
CA THR A 108 32.90 -6.85 -23.00
C THR A 108 31.96 -5.76 -23.49
N GLU A 109 32.17 -4.52 -23.04
CA GLU A 109 31.28 -3.41 -23.36
C GLU A 109 31.10 -3.22 -24.87
N ASP A 110 32.19 -3.27 -25.64
CA ASP A 110 32.17 -3.09 -27.10
C ASP A 110 31.38 -4.20 -27.81
N LYS A 111 31.58 -5.46 -27.41
CA LYS A 111 30.86 -6.61 -27.98
C LYS A 111 29.38 -6.60 -27.63
N LEU A 112 29.04 -6.11 -26.44
CA LEU A 112 27.64 -5.98 -26.03
C LEU A 112 26.95 -4.86 -26.82
N ARG A 113 27.64 -3.74 -27.05
CA ARG A 113 27.14 -2.66 -27.92
C ARG A 113 26.90 -3.14 -29.35
N ASP A 114 27.85 -3.89 -29.92
CA ASP A 114 27.75 -4.48 -31.27
C ASP A 114 26.57 -5.48 -31.37
N ALA A 115 26.44 -6.37 -30.38
CA ALA A 115 25.33 -7.33 -30.34
C ALA A 115 23.94 -6.67 -30.27
N PHE A 116 23.85 -5.46 -29.68
CA PHE A 116 22.60 -4.71 -29.53
C PHE A 116 22.43 -3.56 -30.55
N ASP A 117 23.29 -3.44 -31.55
CA ASP A 117 23.21 -2.38 -32.59
C ASP A 117 22.01 -2.56 -33.54
N VAL A 118 21.42 -3.76 -33.57
CA VAL A 118 20.23 -4.08 -34.40
C VAL A 118 18.98 -3.31 -33.95
N PHE A 119 18.96 -2.76 -32.74
CA PHE A 119 17.80 -2.05 -32.22
C PHE A 119 17.78 -0.57 -32.64
N PRO A 120 16.71 -0.10 -33.33
CA PRO A 120 16.63 1.29 -33.75
C PRO A 120 16.59 2.22 -32.52
N GLY A 121 17.55 3.13 -32.44
CA GLY A 121 17.75 4.03 -31.29
C GLY A 121 19.07 3.84 -30.55
N GLY A 122 19.78 2.74 -30.82
CA GLY A 122 21.13 2.49 -30.30
C GLY A 122 21.20 2.28 -28.79
N VAL A 123 22.36 1.81 -28.32
CA VAL A 123 22.64 1.62 -26.90
C VAL A 123 23.25 2.89 -26.32
N ARG A 124 22.54 3.53 -25.37
CA ARG A 124 23.07 4.73 -24.67
C ARG A 124 24.22 4.35 -23.75
N ASP A 125 23.94 3.48 -22.78
CA ASP A 125 24.89 3.08 -21.74
C ASP A 125 24.80 1.57 -21.47
N VAL A 126 25.95 0.96 -21.19
CA VAL A 126 26.06 -0.45 -20.82
C VAL A 126 26.64 -0.54 -19.42
N TYR A 127 25.95 -1.27 -18.54
CA TYR A 127 26.43 -1.57 -17.20
C TYR A 127 26.53 -3.07 -17.00
N ILE A 128 27.76 -3.57 -16.87
CA ILE A 128 28.02 -4.98 -16.59
C ILE A 128 27.96 -5.18 -15.08
N ASN A 129 27.06 -6.06 -14.63
CA ASN A 129 26.97 -6.44 -13.22
C ASN A 129 28.23 -7.20 -12.79
N ARG A 130 28.96 -6.70 -11.79
CA ARG A 130 30.16 -7.34 -11.24
C ARG A 130 29.82 -8.09 -9.95
N ASN A 131 30.62 -9.09 -9.62
CA ASN A 131 30.46 -9.79 -8.34
C ASN A 131 30.97 -8.91 -7.19
N ASP A 132 30.06 -8.14 -6.59
CA ASP A 132 30.38 -7.18 -5.53
C ASP A 132 30.33 -7.78 -4.11
N SER A 133 30.30 -9.10 -3.98
CA SER A 133 30.15 -9.81 -2.69
C SER A 133 31.13 -9.35 -1.60
N ASN A 134 32.40 -9.13 -1.95
CA ASN A 134 33.40 -8.61 -1.01
C ASN A 134 33.09 -7.17 -0.56
N LEU A 135 32.61 -6.34 -1.48
CA LEU A 135 32.25 -4.96 -1.21
C LEU A 135 31.00 -4.89 -0.32
N THR A 136 29.97 -5.68 -0.63
CA THR A 136 28.75 -5.76 0.19
C THR A 136 29.06 -6.21 1.61
N ALA A 137 29.95 -7.19 1.79
CA ALA A 137 30.38 -7.62 3.12
C ALA A 137 31.06 -6.50 3.92
N LYS A 138 31.94 -5.71 3.27
CA LYS A 138 32.58 -4.53 3.88
C LYS A 138 31.58 -3.42 4.20
N LEU A 139 30.61 -3.18 3.33
CA LEU A 139 29.54 -2.20 3.56
C LEU A 139 28.68 -2.59 4.76
N ALA A 140 28.29 -3.86 4.86
CA ALA A 140 27.53 -4.37 6.02
C ALA A 140 28.33 -4.26 7.33
N ALA A 141 29.64 -4.52 7.29
CA ALA A 141 30.52 -4.31 8.44
C ALA A 141 30.59 -2.83 8.84
N ARG A 142 30.71 -1.93 7.86
CA ARG A 142 30.70 -0.47 8.09
C ARG A 142 29.39 -0.01 8.72
N GLU A 143 28.24 -0.43 8.22
CA GLU A 143 26.93 -0.06 8.78
C GLU A 143 26.79 -0.48 10.24
N LYS A 144 27.21 -1.71 10.58
CA LYS A 144 27.21 -2.19 11.97
C LYS A 144 28.07 -1.32 12.89
N LEU A 145 29.26 -0.92 12.43
CA LEU A 145 30.15 -0.04 13.20
C LEU A 145 29.57 1.35 13.37
N VAL A 146 28.98 1.92 12.32
CA VAL A 146 28.32 3.24 12.36
C VAL A 146 27.16 3.22 13.34
N THR A 147 26.26 2.23 13.26
CA THR A 147 25.13 2.11 14.20
C THR A 147 25.59 1.94 15.65
N ALA A 148 26.68 1.20 15.89
CA ALA A 148 27.26 1.05 17.21
C ALA A 148 27.82 2.38 17.75
N LEU A 149 28.52 3.14 16.90
CA LEU A 149 29.06 4.46 17.24
C LEU A 149 27.95 5.48 17.51
N GLU A 150 26.94 5.54 16.64
CA GLU A 150 25.77 6.41 16.83
C GLU A 150 25.07 6.10 18.15
N THR A 151 24.85 4.82 18.46
CA THR A 151 24.24 4.40 19.72
C THR A 151 25.08 4.81 20.94
N ALA A 152 26.40 4.64 20.88
CA ALA A 152 27.31 5.04 21.95
C ALA A 152 27.28 6.56 22.16
N GLN A 153 27.34 7.32 21.07
CA GLN A 153 27.28 8.78 21.11
C GLN A 153 25.93 9.28 21.66
N THR A 154 24.80 8.73 21.20
CA THR A 154 23.48 9.10 21.69
C THR A 154 23.33 8.80 23.19
N LYS A 155 23.89 7.68 23.68
CA LYS A 155 23.91 7.36 25.11
C LYS A 155 24.69 8.39 25.92
N LEU A 156 25.88 8.78 25.45
CA LEU A 156 26.70 9.80 26.13
C LEU A 156 26.01 11.17 26.16
N ILE A 157 25.40 11.58 25.05
CA ILE A 157 24.64 12.83 24.97
C ILE A 157 23.44 12.78 25.92
N ALA A 158 22.67 11.69 25.91
CA ALA A 158 21.51 11.52 26.78
C ALA A 158 21.89 11.59 28.27
N ALA A 159 22.97 10.90 28.67
CA ALA A 159 23.47 10.95 30.04
C ALA A 159 23.89 12.37 30.46
N ARG A 160 24.63 13.08 29.60
CA ARG A 160 25.02 14.46 29.90
C ARG A 160 23.82 15.40 29.99
N VAL A 161 22.81 15.22 29.14
CA VAL A 161 21.57 16.02 29.17
C VAL A 161 20.79 15.76 30.46
N SER A 162 20.68 14.51 30.91
CA SER A 162 20.03 14.19 32.19
C SER A 162 20.79 14.78 33.39
N ASP A 163 22.12 14.77 33.38
CA ASP A 163 22.94 15.35 34.45
C ASP A 163 22.80 16.88 34.51
N VAL A 164 22.76 17.55 33.36
CA VAL A 164 22.51 19.00 33.27
C VAL A 164 21.07 19.33 33.72
N ALA A 165 20.09 18.48 33.41
CA ALA A 165 18.72 18.66 33.90
C ALA A 165 18.64 18.48 35.43
N ALA A 166 19.32 17.47 35.99
CA ALA A 166 19.37 17.23 37.43
C ALA A 166 20.08 18.36 38.20
N THR A 167 21.21 18.85 37.71
CA THR A 167 21.94 19.98 38.30
C THR A 167 21.17 21.31 38.20
N ARG A 168 20.41 21.54 37.11
CA ARG A 168 19.48 22.68 37.00
C ARG A 168 18.29 22.58 37.97
N GLY A 169 17.76 21.38 38.21
CA GLY A 169 16.71 21.15 39.21
C GLY A 169 17.18 21.43 40.64
N SER A 170 18.45 21.14 40.95
CA SER A 170 19.06 21.46 42.25
C SER A 170 19.35 22.96 42.43
N GLN A 171 19.84 23.66 41.40
CA GLN A 171 20.06 25.13 41.47
C GLN A 171 18.76 25.96 41.42
N GLY A 172 17.67 25.44 40.85
CA GLY A 172 16.35 26.09 40.85
C GLY A 172 15.67 26.16 42.22
N SER A 173 16.10 25.35 43.20
CA SER A 173 15.60 25.38 44.57
C SER A 173 16.30 26.43 45.46
N GLY A 174 17.29 27.15 44.94
CA GLY A 174 17.98 28.24 45.63
C GLY A 174 17.44 29.64 45.33
N ASN A 175 16.51 29.79 44.37
CA ASN A 175 15.98 31.11 43.99
C ASN A 175 14.49 31.09 43.55
N LEU A 176 13.71 30.17 44.12
CA LEU A 176 12.25 30.12 43.94
C LEU A 176 11.52 30.25 45.28
N SER A 177 11.97 31.19 46.11
CA SER A 177 11.06 31.97 46.93
C SER A 177 10.93 33.32 46.23
N GLN A 178 9.70 33.70 45.88
CA GLN A 178 9.33 35.01 45.32
C GLN A 178 9.38 35.19 43.79
N ARG A 179 8.55 34.42 43.06
CA ARG A 179 7.68 35.03 42.04
C ARG A 179 6.56 34.07 41.60
N SER A 180 5.42 34.24 42.25
CA SER A 180 4.13 33.79 41.75
C SER A 180 3.76 34.59 40.49
N GLY A 181 3.23 33.90 39.49
CA GLY A 181 2.50 34.47 38.36
C GLY A 181 3.32 34.62 37.08
N HIS A 182 3.34 33.57 36.25
CA HIS A 182 2.86 33.65 34.86
C HIS A 182 2.82 32.24 34.25
N ALA A 183 1.64 31.83 33.77
CA ALA A 183 1.44 30.59 33.04
C ALA A 183 2.24 30.58 31.73
N LEU A 184 2.71 29.40 31.31
CA LEU A 184 2.65 28.91 29.93
C LEU A 184 3.36 27.54 29.78
N GLY A 185 2.57 26.54 29.38
CA GLY A 185 3.01 25.51 28.42
C GLY A 185 3.77 24.30 28.94
N ALA A 186 3.06 23.37 29.58
CA ALA A 186 3.49 21.98 29.61
C ALA A 186 3.17 21.32 28.25
N VAL A 187 4.20 20.96 27.49
CA VAL A 187 4.08 19.94 26.43
C VAL A 187 4.95 18.76 26.85
N CYS A 188 4.29 17.81 27.53
CA CYS A 188 4.80 16.46 27.72
C CYS A 188 4.45 15.66 26.46
N GLY A 189 5.41 15.56 25.53
CA GLY A 189 5.31 14.70 24.36
C GLY A 189 5.74 13.28 24.70
N LYS A 190 4.77 12.40 24.94
CA LYS A 190 4.93 10.95 24.85
C LYS A 190 5.03 10.60 23.36
N ASP A 191 6.22 10.37 22.82
CA ASP A 191 6.36 9.74 21.50
C ASP A 191 6.56 8.23 21.67
N GLN A 192 5.42 7.55 21.71
CA GLN A 192 5.33 6.11 21.47
C GLN A 192 5.44 5.85 19.97
N GLY A 193 6.46 5.09 19.58
CA GLY A 193 6.44 4.22 18.41
C GLY A 193 6.25 4.89 17.05
N ARG A 194 7.33 5.35 16.43
CA ARG A 194 7.38 5.56 14.98
C ARG A 194 8.16 4.43 14.32
N LYS A 195 7.42 3.48 13.74
CA LYS A 195 7.93 2.62 12.66
C LYS A 195 8.36 3.54 11.52
N SER A 196 9.66 3.66 11.25
CA SER A 196 10.14 4.40 10.11
C SER A 196 9.99 3.54 8.86
N CYS A 197 9.05 3.94 8.01
CA CYS A 197 8.87 3.42 6.68
C CYS A 197 10.15 3.63 5.86
N ALA A 198 10.62 2.58 5.21
CA ALA A 198 11.56 2.68 4.11
C ALA A 198 10.94 3.59 3.02
N GLY A 199 11.49 4.79 2.87
CA GLY A 199 11.30 5.62 1.68
C GLY A 199 12.22 5.14 0.55
N PRO A 200 11.85 5.31 -0.73
CA PRO A 200 12.67 4.88 -1.85
C PRO A 200 13.95 5.73 -1.89
N GLN A 201 15.11 5.09 -1.83
CA GLN A 201 16.39 5.75 -2.05
C GLN A 201 16.45 6.23 -3.52
N THR A 202 16.32 7.52 -3.73
CA THR A 202 16.69 8.17 -4.99
C THR A 202 18.21 8.29 -5.02
N MET A 203 18.84 7.61 -5.97
CA MET A 203 20.27 7.67 -6.25
C MET A 203 20.74 9.13 -6.45
N PRO A 204 21.86 9.56 -5.84
CA PRO A 204 22.48 10.83 -6.20
C PRO A 204 23.06 10.74 -7.61
N LYS A 205 22.72 11.71 -8.46
CA LYS A 205 23.37 11.93 -9.75
C LYS A 205 24.85 12.22 -9.49
N THR A 206 25.71 11.28 -9.87
CA THR A 206 27.15 11.54 -9.99
C THR A 206 27.37 12.40 -11.22
N ASN A 207 28.02 13.54 -11.04
CA ASN A 207 28.44 14.43 -12.12
C ASN A 207 29.83 13.96 -12.57
N ARG A 208 29.93 13.52 -13.82
CA ARG A 208 31.18 13.43 -14.56
C ARG A 208 30.92 13.78 -16.01
#